data_AF-A0A5K1BXD7-F1
#
_entry.id   AF-A0A5K1BXD7-F1
#
_cell.length_a   1.000
_cell.length_b   1.000
_cell.length_c   1.000
_cell.angle_alpha   90.00
_cell.angle_beta   90.00
_cell.angle_gamma   90.00
#
_symmetry.space_group_name_H-M   'P 1'
#
loop_
_entity.id
_entity.type
_entity.pdbx_description
1 polymer ?
#
loop_
_entity_poly.entity_id
_entity_poly.type
_entity_poly.pdbx_seq_one_letter_code
_entity_poly.pdbx_strand_id
1 'polypeptide(L)'
;LSDPVYGLVAEVLKKLVAIAPIHCHLFIKELAGSVRNLMRSAMDELHGYGESEITLVSMDLTDGTAILRVLQALSSLVSSLVEKEKDVPVYEKEQNDAFCQVKDINETLEPLWLELSNCISKIENSSESAMGLSSNYGNFLSMSTSATPPLPAGTQNILPYIESFFVACEKLHPEQRVACQDIVGGANSEAEEASSSNRSQSKSDDKHNAFVKFTEKHRKLLNAFIRQNPGLLEKSFSLMLKVPRFIDFDNKRAHFRSKIKHQHDHHHSPLRISVRRAYILEDSYNQLRMRSTQELKGRLTVNFQGEEGIDAGGLTREWYQLLSRVIFDRGALLFTTVGNESTFQPNPNSVYQTEHLSYFKFVGRV
;
A
#
# COMPACT_ATOMS: atom_id res chain seq x y z
N LEU A 1 -15.89 -9.53 -22.25
CA LEU A 1 -14.45 -9.56 -22.64
C LEU A 1 -13.62 -9.82 -21.38
N SER A 2 -12.45 -10.46 -21.47
CA SER A 2 -11.57 -10.66 -20.30
C SER A 2 -10.79 -9.37 -19.96
N ASP A 3 -10.33 -9.23 -18.72
CA ASP A 3 -9.58 -8.05 -18.27
C ASP A 3 -8.33 -7.71 -19.12
N PRO A 4 -7.55 -8.70 -19.63
CA PRO A 4 -6.46 -8.43 -20.56
C PRO A 4 -6.92 -7.74 -21.86
N VAL A 5 -8.13 -8.07 -22.34
CA VAL A 5 -8.68 -7.47 -23.55
C VAL A 5 -9.05 -6.01 -23.33
N TYR A 6 -9.57 -5.64 -22.16
CA TYR A 6 -9.81 -4.23 -21.83
C TYR A 6 -8.52 -3.43 -21.68
N GLY A 7 -7.45 -4.05 -21.18
CA GLY A 7 -6.11 -3.46 -21.22
C GLY A 7 -5.65 -3.16 -22.64
N LEU A 8 -5.87 -4.09 -23.59
CA LEU A 8 -5.55 -3.86 -25.01
C LEU A 8 -6.42 -2.76 -25.63
N VAL A 9 -7.72 -2.68 -25.28
CA VAL A 9 -8.60 -1.59 -25.74
C VAL A 9 -8.08 -0.23 -25.25
N ALA A 10 -7.66 -0.12 -24.00
CA ALA A 10 -7.08 1.10 -23.46
C ALA A 10 -5.78 1.51 -24.19
N GLU A 11 -4.96 0.53 -24.57
CA GLU A 11 -3.75 0.77 -25.38
C GLU A 11 -4.06 1.21 -26.82
N VAL A 12 -5.11 0.65 -27.44
CA VAL A 12 -5.58 1.12 -28.76
C VAL A 12 -6.07 2.56 -28.67
N LEU A 13 -6.88 2.90 -27.65
CA LEU A 13 -7.35 4.26 -27.43
C LEU A 13 -6.19 5.24 -27.22
N LYS A 14 -5.18 4.87 -26.43
CA LYS A 14 -3.94 5.64 -26.28
C LYS A 14 -3.25 5.88 -27.61
N LYS A 15 -3.09 4.84 -28.45
CA LYS A 15 -2.45 4.99 -29.78
C LYS A 15 -3.24 5.89 -30.71
N LEU A 16 -4.57 5.82 -30.69
CA LEU A 16 -5.43 6.70 -31.48
C LEU A 16 -5.28 8.17 -31.06
N VAL A 17 -5.30 8.44 -29.75
CA VAL A 17 -5.08 9.79 -29.20
C VAL A 17 -3.63 10.25 -29.38
N ALA A 18 -2.67 9.32 -29.43
CA ALA A 18 -1.29 9.63 -29.76
C ALA A 18 -1.16 10.18 -31.19
N ILE A 19 -1.92 9.65 -32.14
CA ILE A 19 -1.90 10.04 -33.56
C ILE A 19 -2.74 11.31 -33.79
N ALA A 20 -3.92 11.40 -33.17
CA ALA A 20 -4.85 12.52 -33.35
C ALA A 20 -5.36 13.07 -32.00
N PRO A 21 -4.54 13.90 -31.31
CA PRO A 21 -4.89 14.46 -29.99
C PRO A 21 -6.19 15.27 -30.00
N ILE A 22 -6.48 15.90 -31.15
CA ILE A 22 -7.65 16.74 -31.41
C ILE A 22 -8.96 15.98 -31.16
N HIS A 23 -8.99 14.64 -31.32
CA HIS A 23 -10.19 13.83 -31.10
C HIS A 23 -10.32 13.28 -29.67
N CYS A 24 -9.37 13.54 -28.78
CA CYS A 24 -9.40 13.02 -27.41
C CYS A 24 -10.67 13.43 -26.65
N HIS A 25 -11.11 14.68 -26.81
CA HIS A 25 -12.33 15.18 -26.18
C HIS A 25 -13.59 14.41 -26.60
N LEU A 26 -13.64 13.84 -27.82
CA LEU A 26 -14.77 13.02 -28.27
C LEU A 26 -14.81 11.68 -27.52
N PHE A 27 -13.65 11.03 -27.36
CA PHE A 27 -13.56 9.79 -26.58
C PHE A 27 -13.92 10.02 -25.11
N ILE A 28 -13.45 11.11 -24.51
CA ILE A 28 -13.79 11.49 -23.14
C ILE A 28 -15.30 11.72 -23.00
N LYS A 29 -15.92 12.40 -23.97
CA LYS A 29 -17.37 12.65 -23.98
C LYS A 29 -18.18 11.36 -24.04
N GLU A 30 -17.80 10.41 -24.90
CA GLU A 30 -18.48 9.11 -25.00
C GLU A 30 -18.30 8.26 -23.74
N LEU A 31 -17.10 8.25 -23.16
CA LEU A 31 -16.84 7.57 -21.89
C LEU A 31 -17.63 8.22 -20.74
N ALA A 32 -17.72 9.55 -20.70
CA ALA A 32 -18.54 10.29 -19.74
C ALA A 32 -20.03 9.95 -19.85
N GLY A 33 -20.54 9.86 -21.09
CA GLY A 33 -21.90 9.39 -21.38
C GLY A 33 -22.13 7.97 -20.89
N SER A 34 -21.14 7.09 -21.11
CA SER A 34 -21.18 5.70 -20.64
C SER A 34 -21.24 5.62 -19.11
N VAL A 35 -20.40 6.37 -18.39
CA VAL A 35 -20.45 6.44 -16.92
C VAL A 35 -21.83 6.91 -16.45
N ARG A 36 -22.36 8.00 -17.02
CA ARG A 36 -23.68 8.53 -16.65
C ARG A 36 -24.81 7.53 -16.86
N ASN A 37 -24.75 6.73 -17.92
CA ASN A 37 -25.75 5.70 -18.19
C ASN A 37 -25.66 4.54 -17.20
N LEU A 38 -24.44 4.12 -16.84
CA LEU A 38 -24.20 3.05 -15.88
C LEU A 38 -24.56 3.45 -14.45
N MET A 39 -24.41 4.74 -14.11
CA MET A 39 -24.60 5.22 -12.74
C MET A 39 -25.98 4.93 -12.15
N ARG A 40 -27.06 5.02 -12.93
CA ARG A 40 -28.41 4.75 -12.39
C ARG A 40 -28.54 3.30 -11.96
N SER A 41 -28.19 2.38 -12.85
CA SER A 41 -28.24 0.94 -12.59
C SER A 41 -27.27 0.54 -11.47
N ALA A 42 -26.09 1.14 -11.43
CA ALA A 42 -25.11 0.94 -10.35
C ALA A 42 -25.61 1.39 -8.97
N MET A 43 -26.32 2.51 -8.89
CA MET A 43 -26.92 2.98 -7.63
C MET A 43 -27.99 2.00 -7.14
N ASP A 44 -28.84 1.50 -8.05
CA ASP A 44 -29.86 0.50 -7.73
C ASP A 44 -29.21 -0.84 -7.28
N GLU A 45 -28.11 -1.24 -7.91
CA GLU A 45 -27.32 -2.44 -7.55
C GLU A 45 -26.72 -2.32 -6.13
N LEU A 46 -26.08 -1.19 -5.83
CA LEU A 46 -25.51 -0.91 -4.50
C LEU A 46 -26.59 -0.84 -3.41
N HIS A 47 -27.75 -0.26 -3.74
CA HIS A 47 -28.87 -0.23 -2.83
C HIS A 47 -29.39 -1.64 -2.52
N GLY A 48 -29.51 -2.48 -3.56
CA GLY A 48 -29.89 -3.89 -3.42
C GLY A 48 -28.93 -4.70 -2.55
N TYR A 49 -27.62 -4.46 -2.66
CA TYR A 49 -26.60 -5.06 -1.79
C TYR A 49 -26.67 -4.60 -0.33
N GLY A 50 -27.14 -3.38 -0.08
CA GLY A 50 -27.32 -2.84 1.26
C GLY A 50 -28.56 -3.36 1.99
N GLU A 51 -29.62 -3.73 1.27
CA GLU A 51 -30.92 -4.12 1.85
C GLU A 51 -31.15 -5.64 1.94
N SER A 52 -30.48 -6.45 1.10
CA SER A 52 -30.68 -7.90 1.10
C SER A 52 -29.77 -8.62 2.10
N GLU A 53 -30.32 -9.48 2.97
CA GLU A 53 -29.53 -10.56 3.57
C GLU A 53 -28.87 -11.31 2.42
N ILE A 54 -27.54 -11.43 2.46
CA ILE A 54 -26.74 -11.75 1.29
C ILE A 54 -27.03 -13.17 0.79
N THR A 55 -28.01 -13.29 -0.10
CA THR A 55 -28.24 -14.48 -0.89
C THR A 55 -27.69 -14.26 -2.29
N LEU A 56 -26.46 -14.78 -2.49
CA LEU A 56 -26.07 -15.58 -3.66
C LEU A 56 -26.75 -15.22 -4.99
N VAL A 57 -26.59 -13.99 -5.47
CA VAL A 57 -26.78 -13.69 -6.89
C VAL A 57 -25.42 -13.66 -7.55
N SER A 58 -24.99 -14.85 -7.98
CA SER A 58 -24.04 -14.98 -9.07
C SER A 58 -24.78 -14.65 -10.36
N MET A 59 -24.49 -13.51 -10.98
CA MET A 59 -24.70 -13.30 -12.43
C MET A 59 -23.61 -12.40 -13.00
N ASP A 60 -23.24 -12.72 -14.23
CA ASP A 60 -22.09 -12.23 -14.98
C ASP A 60 -22.16 -10.73 -15.30
N LEU A 61 -21.06 -10.01 -15.03
CA LEU A 61 -20.86 -8.56 -15.17
C LEU A 61 -21.74 -7.66 -14.28
N THR A 62 -21.18 -7.25 -13.13
CA THR A 62 -21.70 -6.15 -12.31
C THR A 62 -21.46 -4.80 -12.99
N ASP A 63 -22.36 -3.82 -12.79
CA ASP A 63 -22.17 -2.46 -13.31
C ASP A 63 -20.90 -1.83 -12.73
N GLY A 64 -20.51 -2.23 -11.52
CA GLY A 64 -19.24 -1.84 -10.92
C GLY A 64 -18.02 -2.23 -11.76
N THR A 65 -18.06 -3.40 -12.40
CA THR A 65 -16.97 -3.82 -13.30
C THR A 65 -16.97 -3.00 -14.60
N ALA A 66 -18.16 -2.65 -15.12
CA ALA A 66 -18.28 -1.78 -16.28
C ALA A 66 -17.74 -0.36 -15.98
N ILE A 67 -18.13 0.21 -14.83
CA ILE A 67 -17.64 1.52 -14.35
C ILE A 67 -16.13 1.49 -14.19
N LEU A 68 -15.57 0.46 -13.53
CA LEU A 68 -14.12 0.33 -13.34
C LEU A 68 -13.37 0.40 -14.68
N ARG A 69 -13.85 -0.32 -15.68
CA ARG A 69 -13.24 -0.36 -17.02
C ARG A 69 -13.32 0.98 -17.73
N VAL A 70 -14.46 1.67 -17.63
CA VAL A 70 -14.63 3.01 -18.21
C VAL A 70 -13.69 4.02 -17.54
N LEU A 71 -13.58 4.00 -16.21
CA LEU A 71 -12.69 4.90 -15.46
C LEU A 71 -11.21 4.59 -15.72
N GLN A 72 -10.83 3.32 -15.88
CA GLN A 72 -9.47 2.93 -16.27
C GLN A 72 -9.13 3.44 -17.69
N ALA A 73 -10.05 3.31 -18.64
CA ALA A 73 -9.89 3.85 -19.99
C ALA A 73 -9.77 5.38 -19.99
N LEU A 74 -10.59 6.06 -19.19
CA LEU A 74 -10.52 7.52 -19.02
C LEU A 74 -9.19 7.95 -18.39
N SER A 75 -8.76 7.29 -17.32
CA SER A 75 -7.46 7.50 -16.65
C SER A 75 -6.27 7.35 -17.61
N SER A 76 -6.34 6.34 -18.48
CA SER A 76 -5.35 6.05 -19.52
C SER A 76 -5.23 7.22 -20.52
N LEU A 77 -6.37 7.77 -20.95
CA LEU A 77 -6.45 8.92 -21.84
C LEU A 77 -5.94 10.21 -21.18
N VAL A 78 -6.38 10.49 -19.95
CA VAL A 78 -5.94 11.66 -19.18
C VAL A 78 -4.42 11.64 -18.95
N SER A 79 -3.85 10.48 -18.64
CA SER A 79 -2.40 10.35 -18.47
C SER A 79 -1.64 10.68 -19.76
N SER A 80 -2.15 10.25 -20.92
CA SER A 80 -1.55 10.55 -22.22
C SER A 80 -1.64 12.04 -22.60
N LEU A 81 -2.71 12.74 -22.18
CA LEU A 81 -2.85 14.19 -22.38
C LEU A 81 -1.82 14.97 -21.56
N VAL A 82 -1.66 14.60 -20.28
CA VAL A 82 -0.70 15.25 -19.36
C VAL A 82 0.75 15.05 -19.79
N GLU A 83 1.09 13.90 -20.38
CA GLU A 83 2.45 13.67 -20.92
C GLU A 83 2.77 14.57 -22.11
N LYS A 84 1.78 14.88 -22.96
CA LYS A 84 1.95 15.71 -24.16
C LYS A 84 1.91 17.22 -23.92
N GLU A 85 1.37 17.65 -22.78
CA GLU A 85 1.39 19.06 -22.35
C GLU A 85 2.82 19.62 -22.27
N LYS A 86 3.81 18.75 -22.04
CA LYS A 86 5.23 19.13 -21.95
C LYS A 86 5.90 19.41 -23.29
N ASP A 87 5.34 18.94 -24.39
CA ASP A 87 6.04 18.92 -25.70
C ASP A 87 5.46 19.89 -26.74
N VAL A 88 4.16 20.27 -26.69
CA VAL A 88 3.54 21.09 -27.75
C VAL A 88 2.36 21.98 -27.24
N PRO A 89 2.46 23.32 -27.26
CA PRO A 89 1.39 24.25 -26.83
C PRO A 89 0.27 24.51 -27.87
N VAL A 90 0.14 23.67 -28.90
CA VAL A 90 -0.70 23.97 -30.10
C VAL A 90 -2.20 23.67 -29.89
N TYR A 91 -2.60 23.05 -28.78
CA TYR A 91 -3.97 22.53 -28.57
C TYR A 91 -4.58 22.84 -27.18
N GLU A 92 -4.29 24.02 -26.63
CA GLU A 92 -4.71 24.40 -25.27
C GLU A 92 -6.23 24.38 -25.07
N LYS A 93 -7.03 24.73 -26.09
CA LYS A 93 -8.50 24.84 -25.96
C LYS A 93 -9.16 23.47 -25.82
N GLU A 94 -8.83 22.52 -26.70
CA GLU A 94 -9.39 21.16 -26.68
C GLU A 94 -8.89 20.34 -25.48
N GLN A 95 -7.67 20.61 -25.00
CA GLN A 95 -7.16 20.03 -23.76
C GLN A 95 -7.91 20.57 -22.54
N ASN A 96 -8.16 21.88 -22.47
CA ASN A 96 -8.96 22.47 -21.42
C ASN A 96 -10.42 21.94 -21.42
N ASP A 97 -11.02 21.75 -22.59
CA ASP A 97 -12.35 21.14 -22.71
C ASP A 97 -12.35 19.68 -22.23
N ALA A 98 -11.30 18.92 -22.53
CA ALA A 98 -11.12 17.55 -22.02
C ALA A 98 -10.98 17.51 -20.48
N PHE A 99 -10.17 18.40 -19.89
CA PHE A 99 -10.03 18.49 -18.43
C PHE A 99 -11.32 18.96 -17.74
N CYS A 100 -12.07 19.89 -18.33
CA CYS A 100 -13.38 20.30 -17.84
C CYS A 100 -14.36 19.12 -17.80
N GLN A 101 -14.37 18.29 -18.85
CA GLN A 101 -15.22 17.08 -18.87
C GLN A 101 -14.79 16.05 -17.83
N VAL A 102 -13.50 15.85 -17.60
CA VAL A 102 -13.01 14.95 -16.53
C VAL A 102 -13.46 15.44 -15.15
N LYS A 103 -13.43 16.76 -14.93
CA LYS A 103 -13.92 17.36 -13.69
C LYS A 103 -15.44 17.16 -13.50
N ASP A 104 -16.22 17.36 -14.55
CA ASP A 104 -17.68 17.11 -14.58
C ASP A 104 -17.99 15.64 -14.24
N ILE A 105 -17.25 14.69 -14.80
CA ILE A 105 -17.38 13.26 -14.48
C ILE A 105 -17.14 13.02 -12.98
N ASN A 106 -16.12 13.64 -12.40
CA ASN A 106 -15.81 13.44 -10.98
C ASN A 106 -16.87 14.02 -10.04
N GLU A 107 -17.50 15.13 -10.42
CA GLU A 107 -18.65 15.70 -9.69
C GLU A 107 -19.89 14.80 -9.86
N THR A 108 -20.10 14.29 -11.07
CA THR A 108 -21.19 13.37 -11.37
C THR A 108 -21.08 12.07 -10.55
N LEU A 109 -19.87 11.55 -10.30
CA LEU A 109 -19.65 10.31 -9.56
C LEU A 109 -19.84 10.42 -8.04
N GLU A 110 -19.93 11.63 -7.48
CA GLU A 110 -20.02 11.83 -6.02
C GLU A 110 -21.20 11.10 -5.34
N PRO A 111 -22.44 11.10 -5.89
CA PRO A 111 -23.55 10.35 -5.33
C PRO A 111 -23.29 8.83 -5.29
N LEU A 112 -22.56 8.29 -6.28
CA LEU A 112 -22.19 6.87 -6.33
C LEU A 112 -21.25 6.51 -5.18
N TRP A 113 -20.29 7.39 -4.86
CA TRP A 113 -19.35 7.17 -3.76
C TRP A 113 -20.01 7.26 -2.40
N LEU A 114 -21.00 8.15 -2.25
CA LEU A 114 -21.83 8.23 -1.06
C LEU A 114 -22.65 6.95 -0.86
N GLU A 115 -23.28 6.44 -1.92
CA GLU A 115 -24.07 5.20 -1.82
C GLU A 115 -23.18 3.97 -1.58
N LEU A 116 -22.02 3.89 -2.23
CA LEU A 116 -21.02 2.87 -1.94
C LEU A 116 -20.61 2.91 -0.46
N SER A 117 -20.38 4.10 0.07
CA SER A 117 -20.04 4.30 1.48
C SER A 117 -21.17 3.87 2.42
N ASN A 118 -22.43 4.12 2.06
CA ASN A 118 -23.59 3.67 2.82
C ASN A 118 -23.73 2.14 2.77
N CYS A 119 -23.59 1.54 1.59
CA CYS A 119 -23.61 0.10 1.38
C CYS A 119 -22.54 -0.61 2.23
N ILE A 120 -21.30 -0.12 2.21
CA ILE A 120 -20.22 -0.69 3.03
C ILE A 120 -20.55 -0.60 4.51
N SER A 121 -21.04 0.55 4.99
CA SER A 121 -21.42 0.70 6.40
C SER A 121 -22.53 -0.26 6.82
N LYS A 122 -23.52 -0.52 5.96
CA LYS A 122 -24.57 -1.52 6.23
C LYS A 122 -23.98 -2.94 6.34
N ILE A 123 -23.06 -3.30 5.44
CA ILE A 123 -22.38 -4.60 5.44
C ILE A 123 -21.49 -4.79 6.69
N GLU A 124 -20.76 -3.75 7.10
CA GLU A 124 -19.93 -3.81 8.31
C GLU A 124 -20.79 -3.96 9.58
N ASN A 125 -21.91 -3.23 9.67
CA ASN A 125 -22.83 -3.31 10.81
C ASN A 125 -23.55 -4.67 10.91
N SER A 126 -23.94 -5.28 9.79
CA SER A 126 -24.56 -6.60 9.78
C SER A 126 -23.58 -7.70 10.19
N SER A 127 -22.31 -7.59 9.78
CA SER A 127 -21.24 -8.51 10.19
C SER A 127 -20.94 -8.43 11.70
N GLU A 128 -20.92 -7.24 12.30
CA GLU A 128 -20.67 -7.09 13.75
C GLU A 128 -21.83 -7.66 14.59
N SER A 129 -23.06 -7.52 14.10
CA SER A 129 -24.26 -8.08 14.74
C SER A 129 -24.26 -9.63 14.73
N ALA A 130 -23.77 -10.25 13.65
CA ALA A 130 -23.65 -11.71 13.54
C ALA A 130 -22.57 -12.30 14.46
N MET A 131 -21.49 -11.55 14.74
CA MET A 131 -20.43 -12.00 15.67
C MET A 131 -20.85 -11.86 17.15
N GLY A 132 -21.81 -10.99 17.47
CA GLY A 132 -22.34 -10.81 18.83
C GLY A 132 -23.09 -12.03 19.38
N LEU A 133 -23.61 -12.93 18.54
CA LEU A 133 -24.27 -14.16 18.97
C LEU A 133 -23.31 -15.35 19.19
N SER A 134 -22.03 -15.23 18.82
CA SER A 134 -21.04 -16.33 18.91
C SER A 134 -20.07 -16.18 20.10
N SER A 135 -20.18 -15.11 20.90
CA SER A 135 -19.27 -14.81 22.02
C SER A 135 -19.65 -15.52 23.33
N ASN A 136 -20.02 -16.80 23.28
CA ASN A 136 -20.36 -17.56 24.49
C ASN A 136 -19.79 -18.97 24.54
N TYR A 137 -18.55 -19.20 24.07
CA TYR A 137 -17.76 -20.37 24.51
C TYR A 137 -16.25 -20.06 24.53
N GLY A 138 -15.70 -19.98 25.74
CA GLY A 138 -14.45 -20.64 26.11
C GLY A 138 -13.12 -20.09 25.60
N ASN A 139 -12.41 -19.38 26.48
CA ASN A 139 -10.95 -19.34 26.53
C ASN A 139 -10.35 -20.75 26.45
N PHE A 140 -9.54 -21.07 25.43
CA PHE A 140 -8.39 -21.98 25.54
C PHE A 140 -7.38 -21.71 24.40
N LEU A 141 -6.09 -21.65 24.76
CA LEU A 141 -4.97 -21.54 23.83
C LEU A 141 -4.87 -22.77 22.91
N SER A 142 -4.66 -22.56 21.61
CA SER A 142 -3.75 -23.43 20.81
C SER A 142 -3.33 -22.80 19.48
N MET A 143 -2.04 -22.93 19.20
CA MET A 143 -1.37 -22.74 17.91
C MET A 143 -2.06 -23.50 16.77
N SER A 144 -1.88 -22.96 15.55
CA SER A 144 -2.11 -23.58 14.22
C SER A 144 -3.52 -23.51 13.61
N THR A 145 -3.79 -22.44 12.89
CA THR A 145 -4.07 -22.41 11.43
C THR A 145 -4.41 -20.96 11.09
N SER A 146 -3.61 -20.31 10.25
CA SER A 146 -3.85 -18.96 9.78
C SER A 146 -4.96 -18.95 8.74
N ALA A 147 -6.18 -19.31 9.14
CA ALA A 147 -7.36 -19.07 8.35
C ALA A 147 -7.73 -17.58 8.54
N THR A 148 -7.46 -16.77 7.52
CA THR A 148 -7.96 -15.40 7.47
C THR A 148 -9.49 -15.45 7.56
N PRO A 149 -10.15 -14.65 8.41
CA PRO A 149 -11.60 -14.67 8.48
C PRO A 149 -12.17 -14.42 7.08
N PRO A 150 -13.18 -15.22 6.65
CA PRO A 150 -13.80 -15.02 5.35
C PRO A 150 -14.43 -13.63 5.33
N LEU A 151 -14.44 -13.01 4.14
CA LEU A 151 -15.11 -11.73 3.97
C LEU A 151 -16.61 -11.96 4.14
N PRO A 152 -17.38 -10.99 4.67
CA PRO A 152 -18.84 -11.06 4.67
C PRO A 152 -19.33 -11.38 3.25
N ALA A 153 -20.36 -12.21 3.14
CA ALA A 153 -20.91 -12.57 1.84
C ALA A 153 -21.26 -11.30 1.04
N GLY A 154 -21.13 -11.32 -0.30
CA GLY A 154 -21.55 -10.19 -1.16
C GLY A 154 -20.55 -9.02 -1.20
N THR A 155 -19.56 -8.97 -0.30
CA THR A 155 -18.47 -7.99 -0.39
C THR A 155 -17.68 -8.08 -1.70
N GLN A 156 -17.55 -9.27 -2.29
CA GLN A 156 -16.90 -9.41 -3.59
C GLN A 156 -17.62 -8.65 -4.71
N ASN A 157 -18.93 -8.43 -4.60
CA ASN A 157 -19.71 -7.70 -5.59
C ASN A 157 -19.47 -6.18 -5.53
N ILE A 158 -19.09 -5.66 -4.36
CA ILE A 158 -18.78 -4.23 -4.18
C ILE A 158 -17.31 -3.89 -4.49
N LEU A 159 -16.42 -4.87 -4.57
CA LEU A 159 -15.00 -4.64 -4.82
C LEU A 159 -14.75 -3.82 -6.11
N PRO A 160 -15.39 -4.10 -7.27
CA PRO A 160 -15.20 -3.29 -8.47
C PRO A 160 -15.58 -1.80 -8.29
N TYR A 161 -16.57 -1.51 -7.44
CA TYR A 161 -16.95 -0.14 -7.09
C TYR A 161 -15.90 0.56 -6.23
N ILE A 162 -15.31 -0.17 -5.27
CA ILE A 162 -14.20 0.34 -4.47
C ILE A 162 -12.98 0.60 -5.37
N GLU A 163 -12.62 -0.35 -6.23
CA GLU A 163 -11.52 -0.15 -7.19
C GLU A 163 -11.78 1.06 -8.10
N SER A 164 -13.04 1.26 -8.52
CA SER A 164 -13.46 2.41 -9.32
C SER A 164 -13.24 3.74 -8.57
N PHE A 165 -13.63 3.80 -7.30
CA PHE A 165 -13.38 4.95 -6.44
C PHE A 165 -11.89 5.26 -6.32
N PHE A 166 -11.06 4.25 -6.08
CA PHE A 166 -9.61 4.43 -5.97
C PHE A 166 -8.98 4.91 -7.28
N VAL A 167 -9.41 4.39 -8.43
CA VAL A 167 -8.95 4.86 -9.75
C VAL A 167 -9.35 6.32 -9.98
N ALA A 168 -10.58 6.70 -9.59
CA ALA A 168 -11.03 8.08 -9.68
C ALA A 168 -10.18 9.02 -8.82
N CYS A 169 -9.94 8.66 -7.54
CA CYS A 169 -9.10 9.44 -6.64
C CYS A 169 -7.64 9.56 -7.10
N GLU A 170 -7.06 8.51 -7.70
CA GLU A 170 -5.64 8.52 -8.05
C GLU A 170 -5.35 9.10 -9.44
N LYS A 171 -6.18 8.80 -10.44
CA LYS A 171 -5.81 8.98 -11.86
C LYS A 171 -6.61 10.04 -12.61
N LEU A 172 -7.78 10.42 -12.11
CA LEU A 172 -8.62 11.46 -12.73
C LEU A 172 -8.38 12.85 -12.14
N HIS A 173 -7.36 12.99 -11.28
CA HIS A 173 -6.94 14.25 -10.66
C HIS A 173 -5.47 14.58 -11.00
N PRO A 174 -5.21 15.29 -12.10
CA PRO A 174 -3.86 15.68 -12.50
C PRO A 174 -3.17 16.61 -11.49
N GLU A 175 -3.92 17.46 -10.77
CA GLU A 175 -3.40 18.44 -9.80
C GLU A 175 -2.73 17.79 -8.57
N GLN A 176 -3.04 16.53 -8.27
CA GLN A 176 -2.57 15.84 -7.06
C GLN A 176 -1.28 15.03 -7.27
N ARG A 177 -0.71 15.02 -8.48
CA ARG A 177 0.60 14.38 -8.75
C ARG A 177 1.76 15.11 -8.06
N VAL A 178 1.60 16.39 -7.74
CA VAL A 178 2.64 17.25 -7.13
C VAL A 178 2.54 17.25 -5.60
N ALA A 179 1.34 17.35 -5.01
CA ALA A 179 1.18 17.50 -3.56
C ALA A 179 1.54 16.23 -2.72
N CYS A 180 1.50 15.04 -3.32
CA CYS A 180 1.82 13.80 -2.60
C CYS A 180 3.32 13.57 -2.34
N GLN A 181 4.21 14.40 -2.88
CA GLN A 181 5.64 14.34 -2.53
C GLN A 181 5.96 15.07 -1.22
N ASP A 182 5.13 16.03 -0.80
CA ASP A 182 5.45 16.92 0.33
C ASP A 182 5.00 16.38 1.70
N ILE A 183 4.14 15.35 1.74
CA ILE A 183 3.58 14.84 3.01
C ILE A 183 4.53 13.86 3.73
N VAL A 184 5.57 13.36 3.05
CA VAL A 184 6.57 12.47 3.68
C VAL A 184 7.52 13.25 4.63
N GLY A 185 7.53 14.60 4.58
CA GLY A 185 8.40 15.44 5.43
C GLY A 185 7.77 15.97 6.73
N GLY A 186 6.45 15.86 6.92
CA GLY A 186 5.74 16.58 7.97
C GLY A 186 5.50 15.80 9.26
N ALA A 187 6.52 15.16 9.83
CA ALA A 187 6.39 14.45 11.12
C ALA A 187 7.19 15.06 12.28
N ASN A 188 7.95 16.15 12.08
CA ASN A 188 8.68 16.82 13.17
C ASN A 188 8.77 18.34 12.94
N SER A 189 7.84 19.13 13.48
CA SER A 189 8.13 20.48 14.01
C SER A 189 6.91 21.01 14.78
N GLU A 190 7.00 21.02 16.11
CA GLU A 190 6.31 22.01 16.92
C GLU A 190 7.13 23.31 16.84
N ALA A 191 6.49 24.41 16.46
CA ALA A 191 6.68 25.79 16.97
C ALA A 191 6.46 26.88 15.90
N GLU A 192 5.66 27.85 16.32
CA GLU A 192 5.65 29.29 15.98
C GLU A 192 4.88 29.79 14.74
N GLU A 193 4.07 30.81 15.04
CA GLU A 193 3.12 31.53 14.19
C GLU A 193 3.79 32.51 13.22
N ALA A 194 3.02 32.83 12.15
CA ALA A 194 2.68 34.18 11.69
C ALA A 194 2.98 34.50 10.20
N SER A 195 1.93 35.01 9.56
CA SER A 195 1.88 35.93 8.40
C SER A 195 1.81 35.38 6.98
N SER A 196 0.56 35.36 6.50
CA SER A 196 0.05 35.79 5.18
C SER A 196 0.81 35.45 3.90
N SER A 197 0.21 34.61 3.05
CA SER A 197 -0.11 35.00 1.67
C SER A 197 -1.29 34.19 1.12
N ASN A 198 -2.32 34.91 0.68
CA ASN A 198 -3.48 34.37 -0.03
C ASN A 198 -3.03 33.81 -1.40
N ARG A 199 -3.18 32.51 -1.60
CA ARG A 199 -3.27 31.91 -2.95
C ARG A 199 -4.25 30.74 -2.89
N SER A 200 -5.22 30.75 -3.80
CA SER A 200 -6.36 29.84 -3.92
C SER A 200 -5.99 28.35 -3.78
N GLN A 201 -6.14 27.81 -2.57
CA GLN A 201 -5.82 26.41 -2.21
C GLN A 201 -7.04 25.59 -1.76
N SER A 202 -8.27 26.13 -1.85
CA SER A 202 -9.41 25.54 -1.14
C SER A 202 -10.10 24.33 -1.79
N LYS A 203 -9.88 24.00 -3.08
CA LYS A 203 -10.59 22.90 -3.76
C LYS A 203 -9.82 21.58 -3.88
N SER A 204 -8.48 21.63 -3.77
CA SER A 204 -7.61 20.44 -3.74
C SER A 204 -7.76 19.69 -2.41
N ASP A 205 -7.89 20.44 -1.32
CA ASP A 205 -7.99 19.91 0.03
C ASP A 205 -9.31 19.14 0.24
N ASP A 206 -10.43 19.63 -0.29
CA ASP A 206 -11.75 19.00 -0.12
C ASP A 206 -11.86 17.60 -0.74
N LYS A 207 -11.14 17.33 -1.85
CA LYS A 207 -11.18 16.05 -2.55
C LYS A 207 -10.13 15.06 -2.05
N HIS A 208 -8.95 15.54 -1.62
CA HIS A 208 -8.04 14.73 -0.80
C HIS A 208 -8.73 14.29 0.50
N ASN A 209 -9.52 15.19 1.08
CA ASN A 209 -10.38 14.90 2.22
C ASN A 209 -11.40 13.80 1.92
N ALA A 210 -11.96 13.71 0.70
CA ALA A 210 -12.89 12.63 0.35
C ALA A 210 -12.22 11.24 0.38
N PHE A 211 -11.03 11.10 -0.22
CA PHE A 211 -10.25 9.86 -0.15
C PHE A 211 -9.90 9.48 1.29
N VAL A 212 -9.40 10.44 2.07
CA VAL A 212 -9.02 10.23 3.48
C VAL A 212 -10.24 9.82 4.31
N LYS A 213 -11.36 10.54 4.18
CA LYS A 213 -12.61 10.24 4.91
C LYS A 213 -13.16 8.86 4.54
N PHE A 214 -13.22 8.52 3.26
CA PHE A 214 -13.70 7.23 2.79
C PHE A 214 -12.81 6.08 3.30
N THR A 215 -11.49 6.23 3.14
CA THR A 215 -10.52 5.18 3.51
C THR A 215 -10.44 4.98 5.02
N GLU A 216 -10.50 6.05 5.81
CA GLU A 216 -10.54 5.96 7.28
C GLU A 216 -11.84 5.29 7.75
N LYS A 217 -13.00 5.68 7.18
CA LYS A 217 -14.30 5.12 7.53
C LYS A 217 -14.37 3.61 7.25
N HIS A 218 -13.88 3.17 6.10
CA HIS A 218 -14.00 1.78 5.62
C HIS A 218 -12.72 0.97 5.78
N ARG A 219 -11.81 1.41 6.67
CA ARG A 219 -10.48 0.83 6.86
C ARG A 219 -10.52 -0.68 7.13
N LYS A 220 -11.51 -1.15 7.90
CA LYS A 220 -11.66 -2.56 8.29
C LYS A 220 -11.87 -3.43 7.05
N LEU A 221 -12.90 -3.14 6.25
CA LEU A 221 -13.19 -3.87 5.02
C LEU A 221 -12.03 -3.80 4.01
N LEU A 222 -11.44 -2.61 3.81
CA LEU A 222 -10.30 -2.44 2.89
C LEU A 222 -9.10 -3.31 3.28
N ASN A 223 -8.76 -3.40 4.56
CA ASN A 223 -7.70 -4.27 5.03
C ASN A 223 -8.05 -5.76 4.95
N ALA A 224 -9.33 -6.12 5.07
CA ALA A 224 -9.79 -7.49 4.84
C ALA A 224 -9.61 -7.90 3.36
N PHE A 225 -9.92 -7.02 2.41
CA PHE A 225 -9.64 -7.25 0.99
C PHE A 225 -8.14 -7.44 0.71
N ILE A 226 -7.29 -6.56 1.25
CA ILE A 226 -5.82 -6.66 1.07
C ILE A 226 -5.30 -7.98 1.63
N ARG A 227 -5.83 -8.41 2.77
CA ARG A 227 -5.43 -9.66 3.43
C ARG A 227 -5.75 -10.89 2.56
N GLN A 228 -6.89 -10.87 1.85
CA GLN A 228 -7.29 -11.96 0.95
C GLN A 228 -6.61 -11.88 -0.42
N ASN A 229 -6.40 -10.66 -0.94
CA ASN A 229 -5.76 -10.41 -2.22
C ASN A 229 -4.68 -9.31 -2.07
N PRO A 230 -3.45 -9.68 -1.67
CA PRO A 230 -2.36 -8.71 -1.50
C PRO A 230 -1.99 -7.95 -2.77
N GLY A 231 -2.32 -8.51 -3.96
CA GLY A 231 -2.06 -7.88 -5.26
C GLY A 231 -2.83 -6.58 -5.47
N LEU A 232 -3.89 -6.30 -4.68
CA LEU A 232 -4.62 -5.03 -4.73
C LEU A 232 -3.71 -3.83 -4.43
N LEU A 233 -2.76 -3.97 -3.49
CA LEU A 233 -1.82 -2.89 -3.13
C LEU A 233 -0.89 -2.51 -4.28
N GLU A 234 -0.63 -3.41 -5.23
CA GLU A 234 0.19 -3.13 -6.40
C GLU A 234 -0.62 -2.63 -7.60
N LYS A 235 -1.96 -2.65 -7.49
CA LYS A 235 -2.92 -2.30 -8.54
C LYS A 235 -3.84 -1.17 -8.09
N SER A 236 -5.11 -1.48 -7.87
CA SER A 236 -6.18 -0.54 -7.57
C SER A 236 -6.01 0.19 -6.23
N PHE A 237 -5.47 -0.47 -5.19
CA PHE A 237 -5.27 0.14 -3.87
C PHE A 237 -3.89 0.78 -3.70
N SER A 238 -3.13 0.98 -4.78
CA SER A 238 -1.79 1.57 -4.72
C SER A 238 -1.76 2.96 -4.08
N LEU A 239 -2.86 3.73 -4.14
CA LEU A 239 -2.99 4.99 -3.43
C LEU A 239 -2.85 4.85 -1.89
N MET A 240 -3.23 3.71 -1.31
CA MET A 240 -3.04 3.46 0.14
C MET A 240 -1.55 3.38 0.51
N LEU A 241 -0.66 3.00 -0.42
CA LEU A 241 0.79 3.00 -0.17
C LEU A 241 1.35 4.42 -0.02
N LYS A 242 0.67 5.44 -0.57
CA LYS A 242 1.04 6.86 -0.36
C LYS A 242 0.63 7.36 1.02
N VAL A 243 -0.29 6.68 1.71
CA VAL A 243 -0.76 7.01 3.06
C VAL A 243 -0.78 5.74 3.94
N PRO A 244 0.40 5.21 4.34
CA PRO A 244 0.52 3.89 4.97
C PRO A 244 -0.21 3.70 6.31
N ARG A 245 -0.70 4.79 6.93
CA ARG A 245 -1.50 4.73 8.16
C ARG A 245 -2.81 3.97 7.99
N PHE A 246 -3.36 3.91 6.77
CA PHE A 246 -4.59 3.19 6.48
C PHE A 246 -4.38 1.68 6.28
N ILE A 247 -3.13 1.21 6.19
CA ILE A 247 -2.80 -0.20 6.00
C ILE A 247 -2.39 -0.80 7.34
N ASP A 248 -3.04 -1.89 7.71
CA ASP A 248 -2.75 -2.64 8.93
C ASP A 248 -1.36 -3.25 8.88
N PHE A 249 -0.77 -3.44 10.07
CA PHE A 249 0.62 -3.84 10.21
C PHE A 249 0.94 -5.14 9.48
N ASP A 250 0.06 -6.12 9.54
CA ASP A 250 0.31 -7.43 8.96
C ASP A 250 0.18 -7.42 7.43
N ASN A 251 -0.72 -6.60 6.87
CA ASN A 251 -0.78 -6.30 5.44
C ASN A 251 0.49 -5.59 4.96
N LYS A 252 0.98 -4.58 5.70
CA LYS A 252 2.28 -3.94 5.44
C LYS A 252 3.42 -4.94 5.46
N ARG A 253 3.44 -5.82 6.47
CA ARG A 253 4.45 -6.88 6.61
C ARG A 253 4.40 -7.87 5.45
N ALA A 254 3.21 -8.29 5.02
CA ALA A 254 3.02 -9.20 3.89
C ALA A 254 3.50 -8.56 2.58
N HIS A 255 3.10 -7.31 2.32
CA HIS A 255 3.55 -6.56 1.15
C HIS A 255 5.09 -6.38 1.14
N PHE A 256 5.68 -5.96 2.27
CA PHE A 256 7.13 -5.83 2.41
C PHE A 256 7.84 -7.15 2.13
N ARG A 257 7.42 -8.25 2.75
CA ARG A 257 8.00 -9.58 2.52
C ARG A 257 7.88 -10.04 1.07
N SER A 258 6.76 -9.76 0.40
CA SER A 258 6.57 -10.06 -1.02
C SER A 258 7.58 -9.31 -1.88
N LYS A 259 7.73 -7.99 -1.67
CA LYS A 259 8.72 -7.17 -2.39
C LYS A 259 10.15 -7.61 -2.16
N ILE A 260 10.51 -7.96 -0.92
CA ILE A 260 11.84 -8.51 -0.62
C ILE A 260 12.02 -9.86 -1.32
N LYS A 261 11.05 -10.78 -1.25
CA LYS A 261 11.17 -12.09 -1.91
C LYS A 261 11.40 -11.96 -3.42
N HIS A 262 10.64 -11.10 -4.11
CA HIS A 262 10.83 -10.86 -5.54
C HIS A 262 12.21 -10.31 -5.90
N GLN A 263 12.84 -9.52 -5.02
CA GLN A 263 14.22 -9.07 -5.21
C GLN A 263 15.26 -10.15 -4.90
N HIS A 264 14.87 -11.20 -4.18
CA HIS A 264 15.69 -12.32 -3.72
C HIS A 264 15.46 -13.62 -4.51
N ASP A 265 14.70 -13.59 -5.61
CA ASP A 265 14.49 -14.77 -6.49
C ASP A 265 15.79 -15.20 -7.21
N HIS A 266 16.89 -14.46 -7.06
CA HIS A 266 18.22 -14.87 -7.49
C HIS A 266 18.84 -15.84 -6.48
N HIS A 267 19.43 -16.94 -6.97
CA HIS A 267 20.15 -17.91 -6.14
C HIS A 267 21.40 -17.28 -5.52
N HIS A 268 21.25 -16.68 -4.34
CA HIS A 268 22.36 -16.19 -3.54
C HIS A 268 23.10 -17.37 -2.90
N SER A 269 24.43 -17.37 -3.04
CA SER A 269 25.28 -18.36 -2.37
C SER A 269 25.03 -18.36 -0.86
N PRO A 270 24.96 -19.53 -0.20
CA PRO A 270 24.85 -19.60 1.26
C PRO A 270 26.01 -18.87 1.93
N LEU A 271 25.72 -18.13 2.99
CA LEU A 271 26.72 -17.42 3.78
C LEU A 271 26.97 -18.20 5.07
N ARG A 272 28.19 -18.71 5.27
CA ARG A 272 28.56 -19.43 6.48
C ARG A 272 29.50 -18.59 7.35
N ILE A 273 29.23 -18.55 8.65
CA ILE A 273 30.13 -17.96 9.66
C ILE A 273 30.45 -18.98 10.76
N SER A 274 31.63 -18.84 11.36
CA SER A 274 32.09 -19.68 12.46
C SER A 274 32.56 -18.82 13.63
N VAL A 275 31.81 -18.81 14.73
CA VAL A 275 32.01 -17.86 15.84
C VAL A 275 32.22 -18.56 17.17
N ARG A 276 32.98 -17.95 18.08
CA ARG A 276 33.09 -18.39 19.47
C ARG A 276 32.06 -17.64 20.31
N ARG A 277 31.35 -18.33 21.21
CA ARG A 277 30.34 -17.70 22.08
C ARG A 277 30.90 -16.52 22.88
N ALA A 278 32.11 -16.67 23.42
CA ALA A 278 32.79 -15.66 24.22
C ALA A 278 33.21 -14.40 23.43
N TYR A 279 33.30 -14.48 22.10
CA TYR A 279 33.75 -13.39 21.21
C TYR A 279 32.75 -13.18 20.07
N ILE A 280 31.46 -13.39 20.34
CA ILE A 280 30.43 -13.42 19.30
C ILE A 280 30.34 -12.10 18.53
N LEU A 281 30.53 -10.95 19.19
CA LEU A 281 30.49 -9.65 18.54
C LEU A 281 31.69 -9.47 17.60
N GLU A 282 32.90 -9.70 18.10
CA GLU A 282 34.15 -9.53 17.36
C GLU A 282 34.25 -10.52 16.20
N ASP A 283 33.96 -11.80 16.44
CA ASP A 283 34.04 -12.85 15.41
C ASP A 283 33.01 -12.61 14.31
N SER A 284 31.80 -12.16 14.66
CA SER A 284 30.76 -11.81 13.68
C SER A 284 31.13 -10.56 12.88
N TYR A 285 31.61 -9.51 13.55
CA TYR A 285 32.07 -8.28 12.91
C TYR A 285 33.18 -8.57 11.89
N ASN A 286 34.21 -9.32 12.29
CA ASN A 286 35.33 -9.65 11.41
C ASN A 286 34.90 -10.45 10.17
N GLN A 287 33.92 -11.37 10.30
CA GLN A 287 33.46 -12.21 9.20
C GLN A 287 32.45 -11.56 8.26
N LEU A 288 31.68 -10.59 8.75
CA LEU A 288 30.58 -9.98 8.01
C LEU A 288 30.88 -8.56 7.50
N ARG A 289 31.78 -7.80 8.14
CA ARG A 289 32.02 -6.38 7.78
C ARG A 289 32.46 -6.18 6.33
N MET A 290 33.26 -7.08 5.79
CA MET A 290 33.79 -6.99 4.41
C MET A 290 32.92 -7.69 3.37
N ARG A 291 31.85 -8.40 3.78
CA ARG A 291 30.95 -9.05 2.83
C ARG A 291 30.23 -8.02 1.98
N SER A 292 29.96 -8.35 0.72
CA SER A 292 29.13 -7.53 -0.15
C SER A 292 27.66 -7.58 0.27
N THR A 293 26.87 -6.63 -0.21
CA THR A 293 25.40 -6.66 -0.03
C THR A 293 24.77 -7.90 -0.64
N GLN A 294 25.30 -8.40 -1.74
CA GLN A 294 24.79 -9.60 -2.41
C GLN A 294 25.08 -10.89 -1.63
N GLU A 295 26.24 -10.99 -0.97
CA GLU A 295 26.54 -12.13 -0.10
C GLU A 295 25.64 -12.16 1.15
N LEU A 296 25.37 -10.99 1.75
CA LEU A 296 24.49 -10.91 2.93
C LEU A 296 23.03 -11.27 2.63
N LYS A 297 22.61 -11.20 1.37
CA LYS A 297 21.28 -11.65 0.92
C LYS A 297 21.16 -13.17 0.88
N GLY A 298 22.27 -13.90 0.96
CA GLY A 298 22.32 -15.35 1.04
C GLY A 298 21.76 -15.89 2.35
N ARG A 299 21.36 -17.17 2.34
CA ARG A 299 20.95 -17.86 3.56
C ARG A 299 22.13 -17.97 4.51
N LEU A 300 22.05 -17.32 5.68
CA LEU A 300 23.04 -17.42 6.74
C LEU A 300 22.98 -18.81 7.41
N THR A 301 24.16 -19.37 7.65
CA THR A 301 24.39 -20.62 8.37
C THR A 301 25.45 -20.36 9.44
N VAL A 302 25.12 -20.61 10.70
CA VAL A 302 26.03 -20.34 11.83
C VAL A 302 26.63 -21.63 12.38
N ASN A 303 27.91 -21.58 12.70
CA ASN A 303 28.65 -22.64 13.38
C ASN A 303 29.30 -22.09 14.66
N PHE A 304 29.03 -22.70 15.81
CA PHE A 304 29.76 -22.38 17.03
C PHE A 304 31.03 -23.23 17.12
N GLN A 305 32.18 -22.58 17.32
CA GLN A 305 33.47 -23.28 17.32
C GLN A 305 33.58 -24.22 18.53
N GLY A 306 33.96 -25.48 18.28
CA GLY A 306 34.10 -26.50 19.33
C GLY A 306 32.78 -27.10 19.80
N GLU A 307 31.65 -26.80 19.14
CA GLU A 307 30.34 -27.33 19.47
C GLU A 307 29.82 -28.23 18.35
N GLU A 308 29.16 -29.33 18.71
CA GLU A 308 28.47 -30.20 17.77
C GLU A 308 27.10 -29.60 17.41
N GLY A 309 26.81 -29.46 16.11
CA GLY A 309 25.51 -29.01 15.65
C GLY A 309 25.47 -28.69 14.16
N ILE A 310 24.38 -29.06 13.50
CA ILE A 310 24.07 -28.65 12.13
C ILE A 310 22.95 -27.63 12.19
N ASP A 311 23.17 -26.47 11.58
CA ASP A 311 22.19 -25.39 11.60
C ASP A 311 21.02 -25.64 10.65
N ALA A 312 19.96 -26.24 11.17
CA ALA A 312 18.65 -26.29 10.53
C ALA A 312 17.81 -25.01 10.76
N GLY A 313 18.43 -23.92 11.27
CA GLY A 313 17.82 -22.64 11.64
C GLY A 313 17.91 -22.32 13.14
N GLY A 314 18.16 -23.34 13.98
CA GLY A 314 18.27 -23.18 15.43
C GLY A 314 19.50 -22.39 15.85
N LEU A 315 20.67 -22.70 15.29
CA LEU A 315 21.93 -22.04 15.64
C LEU A 315 21.94 -20.60 15.13
N THR A 316 21.39 -20.35 13.92
CA THR A 316 21.21 -18.97 13.43
C THR A 316 20.29 -18.16 14.34
N ARG A 317 19.17 -18.72 14.81
CA ARG A 317 18.26 -18.02 15.75
C ARG A 317 18.97 -17.70 17.07
N GLU A 318 19.71 -18.64 17.62
CA GLU A 318 20.49 -18.43 18.83
C GLU A 318 21.56 -17.35 18.65
N TRP A 319 22.27 -17.37 17.52
CA TRP A 319 23.28 -16.36 17.18
C TRP A 319 22.69 -14.94 17.18
N TYR A 320 21.55 -14.71 16.54
CA TYR A 320 20.87 -13.40 16.59
C TYR A 320 20.51 -12.98 18.03
N GLN A 321 20.07 -13.92 18.87
CA GLN A 321 19.72 -13.64 20.27
C GLN A 321 20.95 -13.28 21.11
N LEU A 322 22.07 -13.99 20.96
CA LEU A 322 23.29 -13.72 21.70
C LEU A 322 23.96 -12.44 21.20
N LEU A 323 24.07 -12.26 19.88
CA LEU A 323 24.70 -11.08 19.29
C LEU A 323 23.94 -9.80 19.67
N SER A 324 22.60 -9.79 19.59
CA SER A 324 21.80 -8.63 19.98
C SER A 324 22.01 -8.24 21.45
N ARG A 325 22.10 -9.22 22.37
CA ARG A 325 22.41 -8.95 23.78
C ARG A 325 23.77 -8.27 23.96
N VAL A 326 24.80 -8.74 23.26
CA VAL A 326 26.15 -8.16 23.38
C VAL A 326 26.24 -6.78 22.72
N ILE A 327 25.55 -6.54 21.60
CA ILE A 327 25.50 -5.22 20.93
C ILE A 327 24.95 -4.14 21.87
N PHE A 328 23.90 -4.46 22.63
CA PHE A 328 23.23 -3.53 23.54
C PHE A 328 23.78 -3.60 24.98
N ASP A 329 24.83 -4.39 25.23
CA ASP A 329 25.51 -4.41 26.52
C ASP A 329 26.30 -3.12 26.75
N ARG A 330 26.34 -2.64 28.00
CA ARG A 330 27.06 -1.41 28.35
C ARG A 330 28.57 -1.54 28.07
N GLY A 331 29.13 -2.75 28.18
CA GLY A 331 30.54 -3.03 27.92
C GLY A 331 30.94 -2.90 26.45
N ALA A 332 30.00 -3.03 25.50
CA ALA A 332 30.28 -2.82 24.08
C ALA A 332 30.44 -1.33 23.72
N LEU A 333 29.98 -0.42 24.58
CA LEU A 333 30.03 1.04 24.42
C LEU A 333 29.35 1.58 23.15
N LEU A 334 28.60 0.76 22.40
CA LEU A 334 27.92 1.16 21.16
C LEU A 334 26.57 1.84 21.42
N PHE A 335 25.77 1.32 22.34
CA PHE A 335 24.45 1.84 22.66
C PHE A 335 24.32 2.14 24.15
N THR A 336 23.41 3.03 24.49
CA THR A 336 23.05 3.37 25.88
C THR A 336 21.53 3.39 26.03
N THR A 337 21.04 3.12 27.22
CA THR A 337 19.61 3.12 27.53
C THR A 337 19.04 4.53 27.64
N VAL A 338 17.77 4.70 27.26
CA VAL A 338 17.02 5.96 27.37
C VAL A 338 15.76 5.74 28.20
N GLY A 339 15.44 6.70 29.07
CA GLY A 339 14.21 6.70 29.86
C GLY A 339 14.11 5.49 30.79
N ASN A 340 13.16 4.60 30.52
CA ASN A 340 12.78 3.46 31.35
C ASN A 340 13.67 2.20 31.18
N GLU A 341 14.90 2.36 30.69
CA GLU A 341 15.87 1.27 30.46
C GLU A 341 15.43 0.17 29.46
N SER A 342 14.29 0.34 28.79
CA SER A 342 13.78 -0.60 27.78
C SER A 342 14.04 -0.18 26.33
N THR A 343 14.49 1.06 26.14
CA THR A 343 14.82 1.62 24.82
C THR A 343 16.30 2.02 24.77
N PHE A 344 16.91 1.90 23.59
CA PHE A 344 18.33 2.14 23.37
C PHE A 344 18.53 3.22 22.31
N GLN A 345 19.58 4.03 22.48
CA GLN A 345 20.07 4.98 21.48
C GLN A 345 21.58 4.80 21.29
N PRO A 346 22.15 5.25 20.15
CA PRO A 346 23.60 5.29 19.98
C PRO A 346 24.27 6.01 21.16
N ASN A 347 25.32 5.40 21.72
CA ASN A 347 26.05 5.99 22.83
C ASN A 347 26.83 7.23 22.34
N PRO A 348 26.59 8.44 22.87
CA PRO A 348 27.36 9.63 22.51
C PRO A 348 28.86 9.49 22.76
N ASN A 349 29.23 8.60 23.69
CA ASN A 349 30.62 8.29 24.05
C ASN A 349 31.17 7.06 23.32
N SER A 350 30.56 6.62 22.21
CA SER A 350 31.02 5.46 21.44
C SER A 350 32.46 5.60 20.92
N VAL A 351 33.02 6.81 20.90
CA VAL A 351 34.40 7.09 20.50
C VAL A 351 35.44 6.29 21.28
N TYR A 352 35.13 5.89 22.52
CA TYR A 352 36.00 5.03 23.32
C TYR A 352 36.04 3.57 22.85
N GLN A 353 35.10 3.16 21.99
CA GLN A 353 35.20 1.90 21.26
C GLN A 353 35.98 2.11 19.96
N THR A 354 37.02 1.31 19.79
CA THR A 354 37.85 1.35 18.57
C THR A 354 36.99 0.91 17.37
N GLU A 355 37.10 1.61 16.24
CA GLU A 355 36.30 1.36 15.04
C GLU A 355 34.77 1.50 15.24
N HIS A 356 34.28 2.28 16.21
CA HIS A 356 32.85 2.35 16.54
C HIS A 356 31.94 2.66 15.33
N LEU A 357 32.35 3.51 14.39
CA LEU A 357 31.57 3.80 13.17
C LEU A 357 31.39 2.56 12.29
N SER A 358 32.44 1.75 12.18
CA SER A 358 32.39 0.48 11.45
C SER A 358 31.51 -0.53 12.18
N TYR A 359 31.56 -0.56 13.51
CA TYR A 359 30.63 -1.36 14.32
C TYR A 359 29.17 -0.91 14.14
N PHE A 360 28.86 0.39 14.15
CA PHE A 360 27.50 0.86 13.86
C PHE A 360 27.01 0.44 12.47
N LYS A 361 27.88 0.56 11.45
CA LYS A 361 27.57 0.07 10.11
C LYS A 361 27.33 -1.43 10.08
N PHE A 362 28.11 -2.21 10.83
CA PHE A 362 27.92 -3.65 10.97
C PHE A 362 26.58 -3.97 11.65
N VAL A 363 26.28 -3.34 12.78
CA VAL A 363 25.02 -3.52 13.51
C VAL A 363 23.81 -3.19 12.64
N GLY A 364 23.85 -2.11 11.85
CA GLY A 364 22.76 -1.76 10.93
C GLY A 364 22.59 -2.72 9.74
N ARG A 365 23.58 -3.57 9.46
CA ARG A 365 23.50 -4.60 8.39
C ARG A 365 22.97 -5.94 8.90
N VAL A 366 23.15 -6.23 10.18
CA VAL A 366 22.63 -7.44 10.87
C VAL A 366 21.15 -7.24 11.15
#